data_AF-A0A1X1TW86-F1
#
_entry.id   AF-A0A1X1TW86-F1
#
_cell.length_a   1.000
_cell.length_b   1.000
_cell.length_c   1.000
_cell.angle_alpha   90.00
_cell.angle_beta   90.00
_cell.angle_gamma   90.00
#
_symmetry.space_group_name_H-M   'P 1'
#
loop_
_entity.id
_entity.type
_entity.pdbx_description
1 polymer ?
#
loop_
_entity_poly.entity_id
_entity_poly.type
_entity_poly.pdbx_seq_one_letter_code
_entity_poly.pdbx_strand_id
1 'polypeptide(L)'
;MHVLDRYRSIEGWNAEYLARWIDVTSDPGLRGGLRTILRREQAHAAELESRLSELGGAQDAKISDGQREQSFEFYGSPDVRDLDKLASLVNIFREPEKLLGFVHGAVAGDHDDEQTRELLRTIIDDEMATIKWVRTAYEQRADGQANDG
;
A
#
# COMPACT_ATOMS: atom_id res chain seq x y z
N MET A 1 -7.65 8.66 -17.37
CA MET A 1 -6.93 7.59 -16.65
C MET A 1 -7.96 6.76 -15.90
N HIS A 2 -8.05 5.47 -16.19
CA HIS A 2 -9.03 4.57 -15.58
C HIS A 2 -8.70 4.37 -14.08
N VAL A 3 -9.71 4.22 -13.22
CA VAL A 3 -9.47 4.06 -11.77
C VAL A 3 -8.62 2.83 -11.47
N LEU A 4 -8.93 1.70 -12.12
CA LEU A 4 -8.16 0.45 -12.00
C LEU A 4 -6.72 0.63 -12.46
N ASP A 5 -6.52 1.40 -13.54
CA ASP A 5 -5.21 1.67 -14.11
C ASP A 5 -4.31 2.46 -13.14
N ARG A 6 -4.86 3.54 -12.58
CA ARG A 6 -4.19 4.28 -11.51
C ARG A 6 -3.89 3.39 -10.32
N TYR A 7 -4.87 2.59 -9.90
CA TYR A 7 -4.76 1.85 -8.66
C TYR A 7 -3.76 0.71 -8.77
N ARG A 8 -3.75 -0.07 -9.87
CA ARG A 8 -2.74 -1.11 -10.11
C ARG A 8 -1.31 -0.56 -10.03
N SER A 9 -1.11 0.67 -10.50
CA SER A 9 0.22 1.29 -10.50
C SER A 9 0.66 1.69 -9.10
N ILE A 10 -0.28 2.05 -8.23
CA ILE A 10 0.00 2.38 -6.82
C ILE A 10 0.31 1.09 -6.06
N GLU A 11 -0.56 0.08 -6.14
CA GLU A 11 -0.38 -1.22 -5.49
C GLU A 11 0.95 -1.90 -5.90
N GLY A 12 1.28 -1.87 -7.20
CA GLY A 12 2.56 -2.39 -7.70
C GLY A 12 3.76 -1.63 -7.13
N TRP A 13 3.69 -0.31 -7.04
CA TRP A 13 4.75 0.50 -6.42
C TRP A 13 4.88 0.26 -4.91
N ASN A 14 3.76 0.10 -4.22
CA ASN A 14 3.73 -0.26 -2.80
C ASN A 14 4.45 -1.58 -2.54
N ALA A 15 4.11 -2.61 -3.31
CA ALA A 15 4.79 -3.89 -3.27
C ALA A 15 6.32 -3.75 -3.44
N GLU A 16 6.76 -2.91 -4.37
CA GLU A 16 8.18 -2.75 -4.65
C GLU A 16 8.98 -2.08 -3.53
N TYR A 17 8.45 -1.05 -2.86
CA TYR A 17 9.17 -0.44 -1.75
C TYR A 17 9.07 -1.31 -0.47
N LEU A 18 7.97 -2.05 -0.29
CA LEU A 18 7.82 -2.99 0.84
C LEU A 18 8.85 -4.12 0.75
N ALA A 19 9.08 -4.67 -0.45
CA ALA A 19 10.11 -5.68 -0.68
C ALA A 19 11.50 -5.18 -0.25
N ARG A 20 11.86 -3.94 -0.61
CA ARG A 20 13.13 -3.34 -0.21
C ARG A 20 13.26 -3.16 1.30
N TRP A 21 12.17 -2.78 1.96
CA TRP A 21 12.16 -2.68 3.42
C TRP A 21 12.33 -4.05 4.08
N ILE A 22 11.65 -5.09 3.58
CA ILE A 22 11.78 -6.47 4.08
C ILE A 22 13.24 -6.95 4.02
N ASP A 23 13.98 -6.57 2.98
CA ASP A 23 15.38 -6.97 2.80
C ASP A 23 16.32 -6.35 3.83
N VAL A 24 15.99 -5.18 4.39
CA VAL A 24 16.88 -4.42 5.29
C VAL A 24 16.42 -4.34 6.75
N THR A 25 15.15 -4.56 7.06
CA THR A 25 14.71 -4.62 8.46
C THR A 25 15.39 -5.80 9.16
N SER A 26 15.81 -5.61 10.41
CA SER A 26 16.31 -6.69 11.27
C SER A 26 15.21 -7.30 12.14
N ASP A 27 14.10 -6.59 12.33
CA ASP A 27 12.98 -6.96 13.20
C ASP A 27 12.14 -8.10 12.59
N PRO A 28 12.13 -9.31 13.18
CA PRO A 28 11.39 -10.44 12.64
C PRO A 28 9.87 -10.28 12.69
N GLY A 29 9.34 -9.58 13.70
CA GLY A 29 7.91 -9.31 13.81
C GLY A 29 7.45 -8.33 12.73
N LEU A 30 8.23 -7.28 12.49
CA LEU A 30 7.98 -6.33 11.41
C LEU A 30 8.06 -7.02 10.05
N ARG A 31 9.12 -7.80 9.82
CA ARG A 31 9.31 -8.56 8.57
C ARG A 31 8.11 -9.47 8.28
N GLY A 32 7.54 -10.11 9.30
CA GLY A 32 6.36 -10.94 9.16
C GLY A 32 5.15 -10.17 8.62
N GLY A 33 4.80 -9.04 9.24
CA GLY A 33 3.66 -8.24 8.79
C GLY A 33 3.88 -7.55 7.46
N LEU A 34 5.09 -7.01 7.19
CA LEU A 34 5.43 -6.44 5.89
C LEU A 34 5.30 -7.48 4.76
N ARG A 35 5.70 -8.73 4.98
CA ARG A 35 5.53 -9.81 3.99
C ARG A 35 4.06 -10.10 3.70
N THR A 36 3.18 -10.04 4.71
CA THR A 36 1.74 -10.22 4.52
C THR A 36 1.15 -9.09 3.68
N ILE A 37 1.51 -7.84 4.00
CA ILE A 37 1.07 -6.66 3.24
C ILE A 37 1.60 -6.75 1.80
N LEU A 38 2.90 -7.02 1.60
CA LEU A 38 3.49 -7.21 0.27
C LEU A 38 2.69 -8.18 -0.60
N ARG A 39 2.22 -9.31 -0.05
CA ARG A 39 1.43 -10.28 -0.81
C ARG A 39 0.06 -9.76 -1.19
N ARG A 40 -0.57 -8.92 -0.36
CA ARG A 40 -1.82 -8.23 -0.68
C ARG A 40 -1.62 -7.23 -1.80
N GLU A 41 -0.64 -6.32 -1.69
CA GLU A 41 -0.36 -5.32 -2.74
C GLU A 41 -0.07 -5.99 -4.10
N GLN A 42 0.69 -7.10 -4.09
CA GLN A 42 0.95 -7.88 -5.30
C GLN A 42 -0.33 -8.48 -5.90
N ALA A 43 -1.20 -9.04 -5.05
CA ALA A 43 -2.48 -9.60 -5.48
C ALA A 43 -3.41 -8.51 -6.00
N HIS A 44 -3.54 -7.40 -5.29
CA HIS A 44 -4.35 -6.25 -5.70
C HIS A 44 -3.91 -5.72 -7.07
N ALA A 45 -2.60 -5.48 -7.26
CA ALA A 45 -2.07 -5.01 -8.54
C ALA A 45 -2.42 -5.97 -9.69
N ALA A 46 -2.25 -7.28 -9.48
CA ALA A 46 -2.53 -8.30 -10.49
C ALA A 46 -4.02 -8.42 -10.82
N GLU A 47 -4.90 -8.40 -9.81
CA GLU A 47 -6.36 -8.47 -10.02
C GLU A 47 -6.89 -7.20 -10.71
N LEU A 48 -6.38 -6.03 -10.33
CA LEU A 48 -6.71 -4.76 -10.98
C LEU A 48 -6.24 -4.74 -12.45
N GLU A 49 -5.05 -5.28 -12.73
CA GLU A 49 -4.52 -5.43 -14.09
C GLU A 49 -5.35 -6.40 -14.95
N SER A 50 -5.68 -7.57 -14.39
CA SER A 50 -6.54 -8.55 -15.05
C SER A 50 -7.89 -7.94 -15.37
N ARG A 51 -8.51 -7.28 -14.38
CA ARG A 51 -9.82 -6.67 -14.57
C ARG A 51 -9.80 -5.54 -15.58
N LEU A 52 -8.77 -4.70 -15.56
CA LEU A 52 -8.59 -3.66 -16.57
C LEU A 52 -8.48 -4.25 -17.98
N SER A 53 -7.76 -5.35 -18.14
CA SER A 53 -7.59 -6.05 -19.41
C SER A 53 -8.90 -6.67 -19.92
N GLU A 54 -9.69 -7.28 -19.03
CA GLU A 54 -11.03 -7.82 -19.34
C GLU A 54 -11.98 -6.74 -19.86
N LEU A 55 -11.86 -5.52 -19.33
CA LEU A 55 -12.61 -4.34 -19.76
C LEU A 55 -12.06 -3.68 -21.04
N GLY A 56 -10.97 -4.22 -21.61
CA GLY A 56 -10.30 -3.67 -22.79
C GLY A 56 -9.51 -2.38 -22.53
N GLY A 57 -9.18 -2.10 -21.27
CA GLY A 57 -8.41 -0.93 -20.86
C GLY A 57 -6.91 -1.08 -21.10
N ALA A 58 -6.23 0.06 -21.26
CA ALA A 58 -4.78 0.14 -21.42
C ALA A 58 -4.07 0.43 -20.09
N GLN A 59 -2.84 -0.06 -19.98
CA GLN A 59 -1.98 0.09 -18.80
C GLN A 59 -1.05 1.31 -18.90
N ASP A 60 -1.60 2.51 -18.76
CA ASP A 60 -0.85 3.75 -19.02
C ASP A 60 -0.34 4.45 -17.76
N ALA A 61 -1.04 4.29 -16.62
CA ALA A 61 -0.63 4.88 -15.35
C ALA A 61 0.71 4.32 -14.88
N LYS A 62 1.58 5.24 -14.45
CA LYS A 62 2.89 4.95 -13.88
C LYS A 62 3.19 5.92 -12.75
N ILE A 63 3.84 5.42 -11.70
CA ILE A 63 4.51 6.26 -10.71
C ILE A 63 5.76 6.85 -11.36
N SER A 64 6.02 8.14 -11.15
CA SER A 64 7.20 8.79 -11.73
C SER A 64 8.49 8.18 -11.22
N ASP A 65 9.53 8.17 -12.06
CA ASP A 65 10.83 7.59 -11.69
C ASP A 65 11.42 8.26 -10.44
N GLY A 66 11.28 9.59 -10.31
CA GLY A 66 11.74 10.32 -9.12
C GLY A 66 11.01 9.91 -7.84
N GLN A 67 9.70 9.65 -7.90
CA GLN A 67 8.95 9.13 -6.74
C GLN A 67 9.37 7.70 -6.40
N ARG A 68 9.59 6.86 -7.42
CA ARG A 68 10.06 5.48 -7.23
C ARG A 68 11.43 5.46 -6.56
N GLU A 69 12.38 6.22 -7.09
CA GLU A 69 13.74 6.34 -6.56
C GLU A 69 13.74 6.83 -5.11
N GLN A 70 13.00 7.91 -4.82
CA GLN A 70 12.87 8.46 -3.47
C GLN A 70 12.34 7.42 -2.47
N SER A 71 11.28 6.70 -2.81
CA SER A 71 10.73 5.67 -1.92
C SER A 71 11.68 4.49 -1.77
N PHE A 72 12.37 4.08 -2.82
CA PHE A 72 13.31 2.96 -2.76
C PHE A 72 14.53 3.29 -1.91
N GLU A 73 15.07 4.50 -2.03
CA GLU A 73 16.16 4.99 -1.20
C GLU A 73 15.73 5.02 0.28
N PHE A 74 14.57 5.60 0.58
CA PHE A 74 14.10 5.73 1.95
C PHE A 74 13.75 4.37 2.60
N TYR A 75 12.90 3.56 1.96
CA TYR A 75 12.44 2.29 2.53
C TYR A 75 13.50 1.19 2.46
N GLY A 76 14.38 1.23 1.46
CA GLY A 76 15.48 0.27 1.28
C GLY A 76 16.77 0.63 2.02
N SER A 77 16.87 1.78 2.68
CA SER A 77 18.07 2.13 3.43
C SER A 77 18.13 1.39 4.78
N PRO A 78 19.23 0.69 5.12
CA PRO A 78 19.44 0.14 6.46
C PRO A 78 19.78 1.22 7.49
N ASP A 79 20.15 2.44 7.05
CA ASP A 79 20.49 3.56 7.93
C ASP A 79 19.24 4.31 8.43
N VAL A 80 18.09 4.11 7.80
CA VAL A 80 16.79 4.65 8.25
C VAL A 80 16.14 3.63 9.18
N ARG A 81 15.79 4.07 10.40
CA ARG A 81 15.18 3.18 11.39
C ARG A 81 13.78 2.73 10.92
N ASP A 82 13.42 1.51 11.27
CA ASP A 82 12.08 0.97 11.02
C ASP A 82 10.97 1.84 11.62
N LEU A 83 11.22 2.47 12.78
CA LEU A 83 10.28 3.39 13.40
C LEU A 83 10.01 4.63 12.53
N ASP A 84 11.04 5.17 11.87
CA ASP A 84 10.91 6.36 11.01
C ASP A 84 10.17 6.01 9.71
N LYS A 85 10.39 4.80 9.17
CA LYS A 85 9.64 4.27 8.03
C LYS A 85 8.16 4.05 8.36
N LEU A 86 7.87 3.49 9.54
CA LEU A 86 6.50 3.35 10.05
C LEU A 86 5.84 4.72 10.26
N ALA A 87 6.56 5.69 10.84
CA ALA A 87 6.05 7.04 11.05
C ALA A 87 5.64 7.71 9.73
N SER A 88 6.44 7.51 8.67
CA SER A 88 6.13 7.99 7.32
C SER A 88 4.79 7.43 6.81
N LEU A 89 4.59 6.11 6.94
CA LEU A 89 3.32 5.47 6.54
C LEU A 89 2.14 5.91 7.42
N VAL A 90 2.31 6.01 8.74
CA VAL A 90 1.28 6.53 9.65
C VAL A 90 0.85 7.95 9.24
N ASN A 91 1.79 8.79 8.83
CA ASN A 91 1.49 10.13 8.37
C ASN A 91 0.72 10.13 7.03
N ILE A 92 1.08 9.25 6.08
CA ILE A 92 0.33 9.05 4.83
C ILE A 92 -1.10 8.59 5.15
N PHE A 93 -1.24 7.65 6.08
CA PHE A 93 -2.52 7.07 6.49
C PHE A 93 -3.30 7.92 7.49
N ARG A 94 -2.94 9.19 7.69
CA ARG A 94 -3.63 10.08 8.65
C ARG A 94 -5.13 10.21 8.33
N GLU A 95 -5.47 10.28 7.04
CA GLU A 95 -6.83 10.46 6.56
C GLU A 95 -7.19 9.34 5.55
N PRO A 96 -7.45 8.11 6.02
CA PRO A 96 -7.62 6.94 5.14
C PRO A 96 -8.77 7.10 4.13
N GLU A 97 -9.88 7.68 4.57
CA GLU A 97 -11.04 7.97 3.70
C GLU A 97 -10.67 8.93 2.55
N LYS A 98 -9.79 9.91 2.79
CA LYS A 98 -9.32 10.81 1.74
C LYS A 98 -8.33 10.12 0.81
N LEU A 99 -7.43 9.29 1.37
CA LEU A 99 -6.46 8.53 0.61
C LEU A 99 -7.14 7.58 -0.38
N LEU A 100 -8.16 6.86 0.09
CA LEU A 100 -8.93 5.89 -0.70
C LEU A 100 -10.15 6.50 -1.42
N GLY A 101 -10.35 7.82 -1.30
CA GLY A 101 -11.54 8.50 -1.82
C GLY A 101 -11.78 8.30 -3.32
N PHE A 102 -10.71 8.12 -4.10
CA PHE A 102 -10.82 7.81 -5.53
C PHE A 102 -11.37 6.40 -5.80
N VAL A 103 -11.08 5.44 -4.92
CA VAL A 103 -11.62 4.06 -4.98
C VAL A 103 -13.07 4.05 -4.49
N HIS A 104 -13.35 4.72 -3.36
CA HIS A 104 -14.72 4.87 -2.87
C HIS A 104 -15.64 5.53 -3.90
N GLY A 105 -15.16 6.56 -4.59
CA GLY A 105 -15.90 7.21 -5.68
C GLY A 105 -16.21 6.26 -6.84
N ALA A 106 -15.29 5.35 -7.18
CA ALA A 106 -15.54 4.34 -8.21
C ALA A 106 -16.53 3.26 -7.75
N VAL A 107 -16.47 2.84 -6.49
CA VAL A 107 -17.43 1.88 -5.90
C VAL A 107 -18.84 2.46 -5.82
N ALA A 108 -18.96 3.75 -5.52
CA ALA A 108 -20.23 4.47 -5.42
C ALA A 108 -20.80 4.91 -6.78
N GLY A 109 -20.02 4.81 -7.85
CA GLY A 109 -20.45 5.17 -9.21
C GLY A 109 -21.55 4.26 -9.74
N ASP A 110 -22.43 4.83 -10.56
CA ASP A 110 -23.60 4.18 -11.15
C ASP A 110 -23.22 3.34 -12.40
N HIS A 111 -22.35 2.34 -12.20
CA HIS A 111 -21.88 1.43 -13.25
C HIS A 111 -22.44 0.03 -13.03
N ASP A 112 -22.94 -0.62 -14.08
CA ASP A 112 -23.48 -2.00 -14.07
C ASP A 112 -22.39 -3.10 -13.93
N ASP A 113 -21.20 -2.75 -13.44
CA ASP A 113 -20.08 -3.67 -13.26
C ASP A 113 -19.94 -4.10 -11.79
N GLU A 114 -20.75 -5.10 -11.40
CA GLU A 114 -20.74 -5.66 -10.05
C GLU A 114 -19.40 -6.32 -9.70
N GLN A 115 -18.76 -7.00 -10.66
CA GLN A 115 -17.48 -7.66 -10.44
C GLN A 115 -16.39 -6.65 -10.04
N THR A 116 -16.27 -5.54 -10.78
CA THR A 116 -15.31 -4.48 -10.42
C THR A 116 -15.65 -3.87 -9.07
N ARG A 117 -16.94 -3.71 -8.75
CA ARG A 117 -17.36 -3.12 -7.48
C ARG A 117 -16.96 -3.98 -6.28
N GLU A 118 -17.19 -5.28 -6.35
CA GLU A 118 -16.82 -6.21 -5.27
C GLU A 118 -15.29 -6.40 -5.15
N LEU A 119 -14.57 -6.40 -6.28
CA LEU A 119 -13.11 -6.36 -6.28
C LEU A 119 -12.59 -5.15 -5.50
N LEU A 120 -13.07 -3.95 -5.83
CA LEU A 120 -12.63 -2.72 -5.18
C LEU A 120 -13.01 -2.65 -3.70
N ARG A 121 -14.20 -3.15 -3.32
CA ARG A 121 -14.62 -3.25 -1.91
C ARG A 121 -13.70 -4.16 -1.11
N THR A 122 -13.37 -5.32 -1.67
CA THR A 122 -12.48 -6.28 -1.01
C THR A 122 -11.08 -5.69 -0.80
N ILE A 123 -10.55 -5.01 -1.82
CA ILE A 123 -9.26 -4.31 -1.71
C ILE A 123 -9.31 -3.22 -0.62
N ILE A 124 -10.38 -2.42 -0.55
CA ILE A 124 -10.55 -1.40 0.50
C ILE A 124 -10.48 -2.02 1.91
N ASP A 125 -11.13 -3.16 2.12
CA ASP A 125 -11.09 -3.84 3.43
C ASP A 125 -9.66 -4.30 3.79
N ASP A 126 -8.91 -4.81 2.81
CA ASP A 126 -7.52 -5.18 2.99
C ASP A 126 -6.61 -3.96 3.27
N GLU A 127 -6.85 -2.83 2.59
CA GLU A 127 -6.15 -1.56 2.87
C GLU A 127 -6.40 -1.07 4.28
N MET A 128 -7.65 -1.11 4.75
CA MET A 128 -7.98 -0.73 6.11
C MET A 128 -7.32 -1.65 7.15
N ALA A 129 -7.17 -2.94 6.83
CA ALA A 129 -6.40 -3.88 7.65
C ALA A 129 -4.89 -3.53 7.67
N THR A 130 -4.31 -3.16 6.53
CA THR A 130 -2.92 -2.67 6.42
C THR A 130 -2.71 -1.42 7.26
N ILE A 131 -3.59 -0.42 7.13
CA ILE A 131 -3.52 0.85 7.87
C ILE A 131 -3.59 0.61 9.38
N LYS A 132 -4.52 -0.24 9.83
CA LYS A 132 -4.64 -0.63 11.23
C LYS A 132 -3.34 -1.28 11.72
N TRP A 133 -2.79 -2.23 10.97
CA TRP A 133 -1.56 -2.93 11.35
C TRP A 133 -0.37 -1.98 11.45
N VAL A 134 -0.19 -1.07 10.47
CA VAL A 134 0.92 -0.10 10.47
C VAL A 134 0.85 0.82 11.69
N ARG A 135 -0.34 1.31 12.05
CA ARG A 135 -0.54 2.14 13.25
C ARG A 135 -0.16 1.39 14.53
N THR A 136 -0.67 0.17 14.71
CA THR A 136 -0.33 -0.66 15.88
C THR A 136 1.16 -1.00 15.92
N ALA A 137 1.77 -1.32 14.78
CA ALA A 137 3.20 -1.63 14.69
C ALA A 137 4.08 -0.42 15.05
N TYR A 138 3.64 0.79 14.69
CA TYR A 138 4.29 2.04 15.07
C TYR A 138 4.17 2.30 16.58
N GLU A 139 2.96 2.25 17.13
CA GLU A 139 2.68 2.49 18.55
C GLU A 139 3.51 1.56 19.45
N GLN A 140 3.49 0.24 19.17
CA GLN A 140 4.25 -0.75 19.95
C GLN A 140 5.76 -0.46 20.00
N ARG A 141 6.32 0.09 18.92
CA ARG A 141 7.76 0.40 18.81
C ARG A 141 8.10 1.77 19.38
N ALA A 142 7.19 2.73 19.28
CA ALA A 142 7.32 4.03 19.91
C ALA A 142 7.30 3.90 21.45
N ASP A 143 6.37 3.10 21.99
CA ASP A 143 6.24 2.86 23.43
C ASP A 143 7.42 2.04 23.99
N GLY A 144 7.95 1.09 23.21
CA GLY A 144 9.14 0.33 23.58
C GLY A 144 10.37 1.21 23.77
N GLN A 145 10.55 2.25 22.95
CA GLN A 145 11.67 3.19 23.09
C GLN A 145 11.52 4.13 24.30
N ALA A 146 10.30 4.38 24.78
CA ALA A 146 10.05 5.25 25.92
C ALA A 146 10.33 4.57 27.28
N ASN A 147 10.36 3.24 27.34
CA ASN A 147 10.58 2.47 28.57
C ASN A 147 12.03 2.03 28.80
N ASP A 148 12.92 2.23 27.81
CA ASP A 148 14.34 1.84 27.86
C ASP A 148 15.29 3.02 28.14
N GLY A 149 14.75 4.22 28.45
CA GLY A 149 15.50 5.44 28.79
C GLY A 149 15.28 5.88 30.23
#